data_AF-A0A1R1YD00-F1
#
_entry.id   AF-A0A1R1YD00-F1
#
_cell.length_a   1.000
_cell.length_b   1.000
_cell.length_c   1.000
_cell.angle_alpha   90.00
_cell.angle_beta   90.00
_cell.angle_gamma   90.00
#
_symmetry.space_group_name_H-M   'P 1'
#
loop_
_entity.id
_entity.type
_entity.pdbx_description
1 polymer ?
#
loop_
_entity_poly.entity_id
_entity_poly.type
_entity_poly.pdbx_seq_one_letter_code
_entity_poly.pdbx_strand_id
1 'polypeptide(L)'
;MAACNLSHPAYLKQCLNGSFGWKITANLYWLLSVTDFLRTSDIHRVDGERSRVEQELLYLVIVVPKEKRGGRPIEKPCQIKLHADIILCP
;
A
#
# COMPACT_ATOMS: atom_id res chain seq x y z
N MET A 1 18.60 20.86 13.26
CA MET A 1 19.09 20.01 12.15
C MET A 1 19.84 18.84 12.76
N ALA A 2 19.19 17.69 12.93
CA ALA A 2 19.83 16.47 13.38
C ALA A 2 19.75 15.48 12.22
N ALA A 3 20.92 15.07 11.71
CA ALA A 3 21.05 14.04 10.70
C ALA A 3 20.73 12.69 11.33
N CYS A 4 19.64 12.05 10.92
CA CYS A 4 19.30 10.70 11.33
C CYS A 4 20.12 9.70 10.49
N ASN A 5 21.06 9.03 11.16
CA ASN A 5 21.95 8.03 10.57
C ASN A 5 21.17 6.78 10.10
N LEU A 6 21.30 6.46 8.81
CA LEU A 6 20.57 5.45 8.03
C LEU A 6 21.18 4.02 8.09
N SER A 7 21.75 3.57 9.20
CA SER A 7 22.51 2.31 9.21
C SER A 7 22.29 1.42 10.44
N HIS A 8 21.07 1.33 10.95
CA HIS A 8 20.76 0.38 12.03
C HIS A 8 19.47 -0.44 11.75
N PRO A 9 19.55 -1.79 11.70
CA PRO A 9 18.39 -2.66 11.46
C PRO A 9 17.31 -2.60 12.56
N ALA A 10 17.58 -1.91 13.67
CA ALA A 10 16.62 -1.64 14.73
C ALA A 10 15.55 -0.60 14.34
N TYR A 11 15.82 0.29 13.39
CA TYR A 11 14.85 1.30 12.95
C TYR A 11 13.73 0.70 12.08
N LEU A 12 14.01 -0.34 11.30
CA LEU A 12 12.99 -1.07 10.52
C LEU A 12 11.97 -1.74 11.45
N LYS A 13 12.41 -2.29 12.59
CA LYS A 13 11.47 -2.81 13.61
C LYS A 13 10.71 -1.72 14.34
N GLN A 14 11.25 -0.52 14.49
CA GLN A 14 10.56 0.61 15.10
C GLN A 14 9.46 1.17 14.17
N CYS A 15 9.68 1.20 12.85
CA CYS A 15 8.67 1.58 11.86
C CYS A 15 7.53 0.54 11.75
N LEU A 16 7.82 -0.74 12.04
CA LEU A 16 6.81 -1.81 12.07
C LEU A 16 6.04 -1.92 13.40
N ASN A 17 6.60 -1.45 14.53
CA ASN A 17 5.98 -1.59 15.85
C ASN A 17 5.58 -0.26 16.52
N GLY A 18 5.95 0.89 15.95
CA GLY A 18 5.68 2.20 16.53
C GLY A 18 4.38 2.79 15.99
N SER A 19 3.25 2.47 16.62
CA SER A 19 1.98 3.25 16.65
C SER A 19 1.53 4.02 15.39
N PHE A 20 1.99 3.63 14.20
CA PHE A 20 1.44 4.05 12.93
C PHE A 20 0.46 2.95 12.57
N GLY A 21 -0.76 3.06 13.09
CA GLY A 21 -1.86 2.32 12.51
C GLY A 21 -1.86 2.71 11.04
N TRP A 22 -1.44 1.81 10.16
CA TRP A 22 -1.33 2.01 8.72
C TRP A 22 -2.77 2.05 8.17
N LYS A 23 -3.56 3.02 8.60
CA LYS A 23 -4.80 3.33 7.92
C LYS A 23 -4.35 3.82 6.55
N ILE A 24 -4.59 3.02 5.51
CA ILE A 24 -4.23 3.41 4.14
C ILE A 24 -4.91 4.76 3.88
N THR A 25 -4.10 5.81 3.77
CA THR A 25 -4.59 7.19 3.68
C THR A 25 -4.76 7.60 2.22
N ALA A 26 -5.54 8.66 1.97
CA ALA A 26 -5.70 9.24 0.64
C ALA A 26 -4.35 9.63 -0.02
N ASN A 27 -3.35 10.02 0.80
CA ASN A 27 -2.01 10.35 0.32
C ASN A 27 -1.30 9.14 -0.28
N LEU A 28 -1.47 7.94 0.30
CA LEU A 28 -0.87 6.71 -0.23
C LEU A 28 -1.48 6.37 -1.59
N TYR A 29 -2.81 6.39 -1.72
CA TYR A 29 -3.47 6.11 -3.00
C TYR A 29 -3.08 7.08 -4.10
N TRP A 30 -2.90 8.36 -3.75
CA TRP A 30 -2.40 9.35 -4.69
C TRP A 30 -0.97 9.02 -5.14
N LEU A 31 -0.06 8.70 -4.20
CA LEU A 31 1.32 8.35 -4.51
C LEU A 31 1.41 7.10 -5.40
N LEU A 32 0.62 6.07 -5.10
CA LEU A 32 0.50 4.85 -5.92
C LEU A 32 -0.02 5.12 -7.33
N SER A 33 -0.87 6.15 -7.50
CA SER A 33 -1.35 6.54 -8.81
C SER A 33 -0.33 7.36 -9.60
N VAL A 34 0.44 8.22 -8.94
CA VAL A 34 1.47 9.04 -9.60
C VAL A 34 2.66 8.18 -10.06
N THR A 35 2.94 7.10 -9.32
CA THR A 35 4.01 6.13 -9.61
C THR A 35 3.56 4.99 -10.53
N ASP A 36 2.33 5.06 -11.06
CA ASP A 36 1.73 4.07 -11.98
C ASP A 36 1.59 2.64 -11.40
N PHE A 37 1.66 2.48 -10.07
CA PHE A 37 1.30 1.20 -9.41
C PHE A 37 -0.20 0.93 -9.47
N LEU A 38 -1.02 2.00 -9.48
CA LEU A 38 -2.46 1.93 -9.62
C LEU A 38 -2.94 2.93 -10.67
N ARG A 39 -3.92 2.52 -11.48
CA ARG A 39 -4.65 3.49 -12.29
C ARG A 39 -5.53 4.35 -11.38
N THR A 40 -5.68 5.62 -11.74
CA THR A 40 -6.60 6.53 -11.00
C THR A 40 -8.03 5.98 -10.96
N SER A 41 -8.46 5.24 -11.99
CA SER A 41 -9.75 4.55 -12.02
C SER A 41 -9.87 3.39 -11.03
N ASP A 42 -8.77 2.89 -10.50
CA ASP A 42 -8.75 1.76 -9.57
C ASP A 42 -8.69 2.23 -8.12
N ILE A 43 -8.21 3.45 -7.85
CA ILE A 43 -8.18 4.06 -6.50
C ILE A 43 -9.55 4.01 -5.82
N HIS A 44 -10.61 4.47 -6.51
CA HIS A 44 -11.97 4.50 -5.95
C HIS A 44 -12.60 3.10 -5.79
N ARG A 45 -11.92 2.07 -6.28
CA ARG A 45 -12.38 0.68 -6.27
C ARG A 45 -11.59 -0.19 -5.28
N VAL A 46 -10.59 0.39 -4.62
CA VAL A 46 -9.86 -0.33 -3.58
C VAL A 46 -10.78 -0.52 -2.38
N ASP A 47 -10.90 -1.76 -1.95
CA ASP A 47 -11.56 -2.12 -0.70
C ASP A 47 -10.59 -1.89 0.46
N GLY A 48 -10.75 -0.76 1.16
CA GLY A 48 -9.89 -0.37 2.27
C GLY A 48 -9.98 -1.29 3.49
N GLU A 49 -11.10 -1.98 3.69
CA GLU A 49 -11.30 -2.91 4.80
C GLU A 49 -10.59 -4.25 4.55
N ARG A 50 -10.45 -4.63 3.28
CA ARG A 50 -9.75 -5.86 2.86
C ARG A 50 -8.29 -5.65 2.50
N SER A 51 -7.88 -4.40 2.31
CA SER A 51 -6.50 -4.05 2.01
C SER A 51 -5.66 -4.13 3.27
N ARG A 52 -4.48 -4.73 3.17
CA ARG A 52 -3.62 -4.96 4.33
C ARG A 52 -2.13 -4.83 4.10
N VAL A 53 -1.38 -4.50 5.15
CA VAL A 53 0.08 -4.59 5.13
C VAL A 53 0.52 -5.80 5.94
N GLU A 54 1.24 -6.73 5.32
CA GLU A 54 1.82 -7.91 5.98
C GLU A 54 3.26 -8.10 5.49
N GLN A 55 4.21 -8.30 6.41
CA GLN A 55 5.59 -8.69 6.09
C GLN A 55 6.23 -7.90 4.92
N GLU A 56 6.17 -6.56 4.99
CA GLU A 56 6.71 -5.66 3.97
C GLU A 56 5.96 -5.67 2.61
N LEU A 57 4.77 -6.24 2.56
CA LEU A 57 3.89 -6.22 1.40
C LEU A 57 2.62 -5.45 1.69
N LEU A 58 2.28 -4.52 0.80
CA LEU A 58 0.99 -3.86 0.73
C LEU A 58 0.08 -4.67 -0.20
N TYR A 59 -0.95 -5.29 0.37
CA TYR A 59 -2.01 -6.01 -0.31
C TYR A 59 -3.19 -5.07 -0.52
N LEU A 60 -3.53 -4.81 -1.78
CA LEU A 60 -4.70 -4.03 -2.16
C LEU A 60 -5.68 -4.94 -2.90
N VAL A 61 -6.96 -4.83 -2.54
CA VAL A 61 -8.03 -5.56 -3.24
C VAL A 61 -8.82 -4.56 -4.06
N ILE A 62 -8.63 -4.58 -5.39
CA ILE A 62 -9.38 -3.74 -6.31
C ILE A 62 -10.63 -4.51 -6.75
N VAL A 63 -11.81 -4.02 -6.38
CA VAL A 63 -13.08 -4.64 -6.77
C VAL A 63 -13.57 -4.00 -8.06
N VAL A 64 -13.64 -4.77 -9.15
CA VAL A 64 -14.09 -4.26 -10.45
C VAL A 64 -15.57 -4.64 -10.66
N PRO A 65 -16.54 -3.76 -10.35
CA PRO A 65 -17.96 -4.12 -10.38
C PRO A 65 -18.50 -4.38 -11.80
N LYS A 66 -17.86 -3.77 -12.82
CA LYS A 66 -18.27 -3.88 -14.23
C LYS A 66 -17.87 -5.21 -14.86
N GLU A 67 -16.80 -5.83 -14.38
CA GLU A 67 -16.37 -7.14 -14.85
C GLU A 67 -16.95 -8.19 -13.89
N LYS A 68 -17.72 -9.15 -14.42
CA LYS A 68 -18.30 -10.23 -13.61
C LYS A 68 -17.81 -11.57 -14.13
N ARG A 69 -17.34 -12.44 -13.23
CA ARG A 69 -17.04 -13.84 -13.53
C ARG A 69 -18.00 -14.71 -12.73
N GLY A 70 -18.92 -15.40 -13.42
CA GLY A 70 -19.97 -16.19 -12.77
C GLY A 70 -20.94 -15.37 -11.92
N GLY A 71 -21.24 -14.11 -12.32
CA GLY A 71 -22.17 -13.23 -11.62
C GLY A 71 -21.59 -12.46 -10.42
N ARG A 72 -20.34 -12.74 -10.02
CA ARG A 72 -19.64 -12.02 -8.94
C ARG A 72 -18.69 -10.97 -9.52
N PRO A 73 -18.53 -9.79 -8.87
CA PRO A 73 -17.49 -8.82 -9.25
C PRO A 73 -16.11 -9.49 -9.30
N ILE A 74 -15.30 -9.13 -10.29
CA ILE A 74 -13.92 -9.62 -10.36
C ILE A 74 -13.07 -8.82 -9.39
N GLU A 75 -12.31 -9.55 -8.58
CA GLU A 75 -11.30 -8.97 -7.70
C GLU A 75 -9.94 -9.02 -8.40
N LYS A 76 -9.25 -7.88 -8.40
CA LYS A 76 -7.88 -7.75 -8.90
C LYS A 76 -6.97 -7.48 -7.70
N PRO A 77 -6.32 -8.53 -7.15
CA PRO A 77 -5.34 -8.32 -6.08
C PRO A 77 -4.12 -7.59 -6.65
N CYS A 78 -3.65 -6.59 -5.94
CA CYS A 78 -2.40 -5.89 -6.21
C CYS A 78 -1.49 -6.04 -4.99
N GLN A 79 -0.23 -6.39 -5.22
CA GLN A 79 0.76 -6.57 -4.18
C GLN A 79 1.94 -5.66 -4.49
N ILE A 80 2.26 -4.78 -3.56
CA ILE A 80 3.39 -3.85 -3.70
C ILE A 80 4.37 -4.17 -2.59
N LYS A 81 5.60 -4.49 -2.97
CA LYS A 81 6.67 -4.68 -2.00
C LYS A 81 7.15 -3.31 -1.51
N LEU A 82 7.11 -3.13 -0.20
CA LEU A 82 7.68 -1.95 0.44
C LEU A 82 9.19 -1.96 0.25
N HIS A 83 9.75 -0.82 -0.13
CA HIS A 83 11.18 -0.67 -0.30
C HIS A 83 11.82 -0.45 1.08
N ALA A 84 13.00 -1.04 1.32
CA ALA A 84 13.69 -0.92 2.60
C ALA A 84 14.18 0.52 2.88
N ASP A 85 14.50 1.26 1.82
CA ASP A 85 14.71 2.71 1.88
C ASP A 85 13.37 3.45 1.91
N ILE A 86 13.11 4.19 2.99
CA ILE A 86 11.89 4.94 3.23
C ILE A 86 11.65 6.06 2.21
N ILE A 87 12.72 6.60 1.60
CA ILE A 87 12.62 7.63 0.56
C ILE A 87 12.09 7.04 -0.75
N LEU A 88 12.36 5.76 -0.98
CA LEU A 88 11.96 5.00 -2.16
C LEU A 88 10.70 4.16 -1.92
N CYS A 89 10.20 4.14 -0.68
CA CYS A 89 8.98 3.41 -0.34
C CYS A 89 7.77 4.20 -0.86
N PRO A 90 6.95 3.59 -1.73
CA PRO A 90 5.75 4.22 -2.26
C PRO A 90 4.61 4.28 -1.24
#